data_AF-A0A2M7D8Q4-F1
#
_entry.id   AF-A0A2M7D8Q4-F1
#
_cell.length_a   1.000
_cell.length_b   1.000
_cell.length_c   1.000
_cell.angle_alpha   90.00
_cell.angle_beta   90.00
_cell.angle_gamma   90.00
#
_symmetry.space_group_name_H-M   'P 1'
#
loop_
_entity.id
_entity.type
_entity.pdbx_description
1 polymer ?
#
loop_
_entity_poly.entity_id
_entity_poly.type
_entity_poly.pdbx_seq_one_letter_code
_entity_poly.pdbx_strand_id
1 'polypeptide(L)'
;MKYDYTCFVPPDRSLKWIRRPIITIEIFGPKDSKEFDALIDSGADNALFNEEIAELLGIDLSRAKPVKLTGISGQLDGRRLEDVKIKLKNFDEAVKIPICFVKSPTVGVLLGQEGFFDKYRIKFEKDHNSFEVNTVKK
;
A
#
# COMPACT_ATOMS: atom_id res chain seq x y z
N MET A 1 0.26 -16.87 3.89
CA MET A 1 0.43 -16.63 5.33
C MET A 1 -0.82 -15.97 5.86
N LYS A 2 -1.18 -16.26 7.11
CA LYS A 2 -2.37 -15.72 7.79
C LYS A 2 -1.94 -14.61 8.76
N TYR A 3 -2.71 -13.54 8.83
CA TYR A 3 -2.48 -12.33 9.61
C TYR A 3 -3.74 -11.95 10.36
N ASP A 4 -3.58 -11.33 11.52
CA ASP A 4 -4.70 -10.71 12.24
C ASP A 4 -4.96 -9.30 11.72
N TYR A 5 -6.22 -8.88 11.72
CA TYR A 5 -6.54 -7.48 11.47
C TYR A 5 -5.97 -6.58 12.57
N THR A 6 -5.25 -5.53 12.18
CA THR A 6 -4.60 -4.57 13.09
C THR A 6 -5.60 -3.50 13.53
N CYS A 7 -5.62 -3.18 14.82
CA CYS A 7 -6.46 -2.11 15.33
C CYS A 7 -5.77 -0.75 15.19
N PHE A 8 -6.43 0.22 14.55
CA PHE A 8 -5.95 1.60 14.48
C PHE A 8 -6.69 2.45 15.50
N VAL A 9 -5.96 3.31 16.22
CA VAL A 9 -6.56 4.28 17.16
C VAL A 9 -7.08 5.45 16.33
N PRO A 10 -8.40 5.68 16.25
CA PRO A 10 -8.92 6.86 15.57
C PRO A 10 -8.43 8.13 16.30
N PRO A 11 -8.13 9.22 15.57
CA PRO A 11 -7.77 10.51 16.18
C PRO A 11 -8.87 11.01 17.13
N ASP A 12 -10.12 10.73 16.78
CA ASP A 12 -11.30 10.98 17.59
C ASP A 12 -11.68 9.73 18.38
N ARG A 13 -11.54 9.80 19.72
CA ARG A 13 -11.85 8.70 20.65
C ARG A 13 -13.35 8.38 20.75
N SER A 14 -14.22 9.22 20.21
CA SER A 14 -15.66 8.93 20.09
C SER A 14 -15.96 7.91 18.98
N LEU A 15 -15.04 7.72 18.03
CA LEU A 15 -15.21 6.80 16.93
C LEU A 15 -14.97 5.34 17.36
N LYS A 16 -15.77 4.44 16.81
CA LYS A 16 -15.61 3.01 17.01
C LYS A 16 -14.24 2.56 16.47
N TRP A 17 -13.62 1.67 17.22
CA TRP A 17 -12.33 1.07 16.85
C TRP A 17 -12.56 0.12 15.67
N ILE A 18 -11.97 0.41 14.52
CA ILE A 18 -12.09 -0.41 13.31
C ILE A 18 -10.74 -1.05 13.02
N ARG A 19 -10.68 -2.38 13.08
CA ARG A 19 -9.49 -3.13 12.67
C ARG A 19 -9.39 -3.18 11.14
N ARG A 20 -8.18 -3.12 10.59
CA ARG A 20 -7.91 -3.08 9.14
C ARG A 20 -6.88 -4.16 8.74
N PRO A 21 -6.90 -4.64 7.48
CA PRO A 21 -5.91 -5.60 7.01
C PRO A 21 -4.61 -4.88 6.67
N ILE A 22 -3.77 -4.70 7.69
CA ILE A 22 -2.48 -4.00 7.59
C ILE A 22 -1.36 -5.01 7.51
N ILE A 23 -0.44 -4.84 6.56
CA ILE A 23 0.75 -5.66 6.41
C ILE A 23 2.00 -4.77 6.37
N THR A 24 3.07 -5.18 7.04
CA THR A 24 4.35 -4.49 6.96
C THR A 24 5.08 -4.88 5.67
N ILE A 25 5.44 -3.88 4.87
CA ILE A 25 6.25 -4.02 3.67
C ILE A 25 7.53 -3.20 3.79
N GLU A 26 8.60 -3.67 3.20
CA GLU A 26 9.79 -2.89 2.93
C GLU A 26 9.66 -2.24 1.54
N ILE A 27 9.87 -0.93 1.47
CA ILE A 27 9.91 -0.17 0.21
C ILE A 27 11.37 0.18 -0.07
N PHE A 28 11.82 -0.10 -1.29
CA PHE A 28 13.20 0.15 -1.71
C PHE A 28 13.29 1.39 -2.59
N GLY A 29 14.15 2.32 -2.21
CA GLY A 29 14.58 3.42 -3.09
C GLY A 29 16.09 3.40 -3.35
N PRO A 30 16.58 4.29 -4.22
CA PRO A 30 18.01 4.41 -4.53
C PRO A 30 18.90 4.76 -3.32
N LYS A 31 18.35 5.49 -2.33
CA LYS A 31 19.11 5.95 -1.17
C LYS A 31 19.07 4.98 0.00
N ASP A 32 17.93 4.35 0.24
CA ASP A 32 17.66 3.55 1.42
C ASP A 32 16.48 2.59 1.17
N SER A 33 16.25 1.64 2.08
CA SER A 33 15.01 0.88 2.17
C SER A 33 14.44 0.95 3.59
N LYS A 34 13.11 1.06 3.71
CA LYS A 34 12.45 1.17 5.02
C LYS A 34 11.15 0.38 5.08
N GLU A 35 10.83 -0.08 6.28
CA GLU A 35 9.55 -0.74 6.57
C GLU A 35 8.43 0.29 6.77
N PHE A 36 7.26 -0.02 6.21
CA PHE A 36 6.04 0.75 6.34
C PHE A 36 4.85 -0.19 6.55
N ASP A 37 3.88 0.26 7.33
CA ASP A 37 2.59 -0.40 7.46
C ASP A 37 1.67 -0.01 6.31
N ALA A 38 1.26 -1.02 5.53
CA ALA A 38 0.47 -0.86 4.33
C ALA A 38 -0.96 -1.39 4.52
N LEU A 39 -1.95 -0.58 4.18
CA LEU A 39 -3.34 -1.03 4.08
C LEU A 39 -3.54 -1.83 2.80
N ILE A 40 -4.06 -3.05 2.91
CA ILE A 40 -4.53 -3.80 1.74
C ILE A 40 -5.98 -3.40 1.46
N ASP A 41 -6.24 -2.84 0.28
CA ASP A 41 -7.56 -2.30 -0.06
C ASP A 41 -8.02 -2.77 -1.45
N SER A 42 -8.96 -3.73 -1.47
CA SER A 42 -9.56 -4.22 -2.72
C SER A 42 -10.46 -3.18 -3.40
N GLY A 43 -10.84 -2.10 -2.72
CA GLY A 43 -11.64 -1.01 -3.26
C GLY A 43 -10.82 0.03 -4.02
N ALA A 44 -9.49 -0.07 -4.01
CA ALA A 44 -8.60 0.82 -4.75
C ALA A 44 -8.04 0.10 -5.98
N ASP A 45 -8.14 0.75 -7.15
CA ASP A 45 -7.57 0.22 -8.39
C ASP A 45 -6.03 0.20 -8.35
N ASN A 46 -5.42 1.23 -7.74
CA ASN A 46 -3.98 1.45 -7.74
C ASN A 46 -3.42 1.41 -6.32
N ALA A 47 -2.15 1.00 -6.18
CA ALA A 47 -1.40 1.29 -4.96
C ALA A 47 -1.10 2.79 -4.83
N LEU A 48 -1.30 3.36 -3.63
CA LEU A 48 -1.14 4.79 -3.34
C LEU A 48 -0.16 5.02 -2.19
N PHE A 49 0.95 5.69 -2.47
CA PHE A 49 1.98 6.03 -1.48
C PHE A 49 2.08 7.56 -1.33
N ASN A 50 2.46 8.03 -0.15
CA ASN A 50 2.75 9.46 0.02
C ASN A 50 4.04 9.85 -0.72
N GLU A 51 4.08 11.03 -1.35
CA GLU A 51 5.30 11.59 -1.97
C GLU A 51 6.47 11.74 -0.98
N GLU A 52 6.20 11.96 0.31
CA GLU A 52 7.22 12.01 1.37
C GLU A 52 8.04 10.71 1.46
N ILE A 53 7.45 9.56 1.11
CA ILE A 53 8.16 8.28 1.06
C ILE A 53 9.17 8.28 -0.09
N ALA A 54 8.81 8.86 -1.24
CA ALA A 54 9.72 8.96 -2.37
C ALA A 54 10.92 9.86 -2.02
N GLU A 55 10.67 11.00 -1.39
CA GLU A 55 11.73 11.91 -0.91
C GLU A 55 12.65 11.21 0.10
N LEU A 56 12.05 10.51 1.07
CA LEU A 56 12.77 9.80 2.12
C LEU A 56 13.72 8.73 1.57
N LEU A 57 13.25 7.97 0.57
CA LEU A 57 13.98 6.83 -0.03
C LEU A 57 14.80 7.24 -1.26
N GLY A 58 14.75 8.51 -1.67
CA GLY A 58 15.46 9.03 -2.85
C GLY A 58 14.88 8.55 -4.19
N ILE A 59 13.60 8.20 -4.23
CA ILE A 59 12.91 7.81 -5.47
C ILE A 59 12.62 9.08 -6.30
N ASP A 60 13.16 9.12 -7.52
CA ASP A 60 12.98 10.26 -8.43
C ASP A 60 11.61 10.22 -9.11
N LEU A 61 10.74 11.17 -8.72
CA LEU A 61 9.41 11.35 -9.32
C LEU A 61 9.40 12.32 -10.52
N SER A 62 10.54 12.88 -10.94
CA SER A 62 10.59 13.87 -12.03
C SER A 62 10.18 13.31 -13.39
N ARG A 63 10.36 12.00 -13.59
CA ARG A 63 10.00 11.27 -14.81
C ARG A 63 8.71 10.44 -14.66
N ALA A 64 8.07 10.51 -13.50
CA ALA A 64 6.84 9.79 -13.24
C ALA A 64 5.68 10.36 -14.09
N LYS A 65 4.77 9.49 -14.53
CA LYS A 65 3.63 9.88 -15.37
C LYS A 65 2.60 10.63 -14.51
N PRO A 66 2.19 11.86 -14.86
CA PRO A 66 1.09 12.54 -14.17
C PRO A 66 -0.20 11.72 -14.31
N VAL A 67 -0.93 11.55 -13.22
CA VAL A 67 -2.21 10.82 -13.20
C VAL A 67 -3.24 11.58 -12.36
N LYS A 68 -4.51 11.48 -12.75
CA LYS A 68 -5.64 11.94 -11.95
C LYS A 68 -6.34 10.74 -11.33
N LEU A 69 -6.34 10.68 -10.01
CA LEU A 69 -7.01 9.66 -9.23
C LEU A 69 -8.39 10.19 -8.82
N THR A 70 -9.39 9.31 -8.80
CA THR A 70 -10.75 9.65 -8.36
C THR A 70 -11.16 8.71 -7.24
N GLY A 71 -11.69 9.26 -6.16
CA GLY A 71 -12.24 8.50 -5.04
C GLY A 71 -13.41 9.23 -4.40
N ILE A 72 -13.89 8.71 -3.27
CA ILE A 72 -15.05 9.27 -2.55
C ILE A 72 -14.81 10.72 -2.12
N SER A 73 -13.56 11.07 -1.81
CA SER A 73 -13.17 12.43 -1.42
C SER A 73 -12.96 13.40 -2.61
N GLY A 74 -13.27 12.96 -3.83
CA GLY A 74 -13.08 13.75 -5.05
C GLY A 74 -11.85 13.33 -5.86
N GLN A 75 -11.28 14.29 -6.59
CA GLN A 75 -10.11 14.07 -7.44
C GLN A 75 -8.81 14.44 -6.72
N LEU A 76 -7.76 13.69 -7.00
CA LEU A 76 -6.42 13.90 -6.47
C LEU A 76 -5.40 13.75 -7.61
N ASP A 77 -4.52 14.74 -7.74
CA ASP A 77 -3.38 14.64 -8.65
C ASP A 77 -2.30 13.75 -8.04
N GLY A 78 -1.66 12.93 -8.87
CA GLY A 78 -0.58 12.06 -8.46
C GLY A 78 0.43 11.81 -9.56
N ARG A 79 1.46 11.04 -9.22
CA ARG A 79 2.56 10.67 -10.11
C ARG A 79 2.75 9.17 -10.09
N ARG A 80 2.60 8.52 -11.25
CA ARG A 80 2.69 7.08 -11.38
C ARG A 80 4.08 6.63 -11.83
N LEU A 81 4.64 5.69 -11.08
CA LEU A 81 5.82 4.90 -11.46
C LEU A 81 5.39 3.45 -11.66
N GLU A 82 5.84 2.81 -12.74
CA GLU A 82 5.42 1.43 -13.08
C GLU A 82 6.21 0.36 -12.32
N ASP A 83 7.42 0.68 -11.82
CA ASP A 83 8.39 -0.29 -11.33
C ASP A 83 8.94 0.08 -9.94
N VAL A 84 8.08 0.15 -8.93
CA VAL A 84 8.53 0.33 -7.54
C VAL A 84 8.72 -1.03 -6.88
N LYS A 85 9.92 -1.25 -6.32
CA LYS A 85 10.27 -2.50 -5.65
C LYS A 85 9.78 -2.48 -4.20
N ILE A 86 9.03 -3.50 -3.82
CA ILE A 86 8.56 -3.74 -2.46
C ILE A 86 8.81 -5.19 -2.04
N LYS A 87 8.93 -5.45 -0.74
CA LYS A 87 9.02 -6.80 -0.18
C LYS A 87 8.12 -6.92 1.03
N LEU A 88 7.35 -7.99 1.12
CA LEU A 88 6.57 -8.27 2.32
C LEU A 88 7.52 -8.86 3.36
N LYS A 89 7.47 -8.38 4.61
CA LYS A 89 8.44 -8.73 5.66
C LYS A 89 8.68 -10.24 5.83
N ASN A 90 7.65 -11.06 5.63
CA ASN A 90 7.70 -12.51 5.82
C ASN A 90 7.80 -13.31 4.50
N PHE A 91 8.13 -12.65 3.39
CA PHE A 91 8.33 -13.28 2.09
C PHE A 91 9.78 -13.09 1.67
N ASP A 92 10.37 -14.08 1.00
CA ASP A 92 11.76 -14.01 0.59
C ASP A 92 11.99 -13.08 -0.60
N GLU A 93 11.05 -13.09 -1.54
CA GLU A 93 11.15 -12.37 -2.81
C GLU A 93 10.54 -10.97 -2.74
N ALA A 94 11.25 -10.01 -3.31
CA ALA A 94 10.72 -8.69 -3.59
C ALA A 94 10.02 -8.68 -4.95
N VAL A 95 8.94 -7.90 -5.06
CA VAL A 95 8.19 -7.71 -6.30
C VAL A 95 8.27 -6.26 -6.75
N LYS A 96 8.10 -6.03 -8.05
CA LYS A 96 7.88 -4.70 -8.61
C LYS A 96 6.41 -4.54 -8.94
N ILE A 97 5.82 -3.40 -8.55
CA ILE A 97 4.43 -3.05 -8.82
C ILE A 97 4.33 -1.57 -9.25
N PRO A 98 3.31 -1.20 -10.02
CA PRO A 98 2.97 0.19 -10.29
C PRO A 98 2.43 0.87 -9.03
N ILE A 99 2.84 2.11 -8.80
CA ILE A 99 2.46 2.92 -7.63
C ILE A 99 2.20 4.35 -8.05
N CYS A 100 1.10 4.91 -7.57
CA CYS A 100 0.80 6.32 -7.67
C CYS A 100 1.23 7.03 -6.38
N PHE A 101 2.18 7.94 -6.50
CA PHE A 101 2.59 8.83 -5.42
C PHE A 101 1.68 10.05 -5.37
N VAL A 102 1.21 10.41 -4.18
CA VAL A 102 0.29 11.52 -3.96
C VAL A 102 0.71 12.37 -2.76
N LYS A 103 0.44 13.66 -2.84
CA LYS A 103 0.61 14.57 -1.71
C LYS A 103 -0.69 14.66 -0.92
N SER A 104 -0.85 13.80 0.09
CA SER A 104 -2.05 13.79 0.94
C SER A 104 -1.71 13.46 2.39
N PRO A 105 -2.16 14.25 3.38
CA PRO A 105 -1.89 13.99 4.80
C PRO A 105 -2.57 12.72 5.33
N THR A 106 -3.53 12.15 4.59
CA THR A 106 -4.30 10.97 5.00
C THR A 106 -3.84 9.68 4.33
N VAL A 107 -2.95 9.78 3.33
CA VAL A 107 -2.39 8.61 2.64
C VAL A 107 -1.01 8.33 3.23
N GLY A 108 -0.87 7.15 3.82
CA GLY A 108 0.43 6.57 4.15
C GLY A 108 0.88 5.63 3.03
N VAL A 109 0.52 4.36 3.17
CA VAL A 109 0.79 3.29 2.20
C VAL A 109 -0.49 2.47 2.01
N LEU A 110 -0.98 2.40 0.78
CA LEU A 110 -2.14 1.61 0.38
C LEU A 110 -1.78 0.71 -0.81
N LEU A 111 -2.21 -0.56 -0.75
CA LEU A 111 -1.99 -1.57 -1.78
C LEU A 111 -3.32 -1.90 -2.44
N GLY A 112 -3.48 -1.48 -3.69
CA GLY A 112 -4.68 -1.67 -4.50
C GLY A 112 -4.57 -2.88 -5.44
N GLN A 113 -5.58 -3.03 -6.30
CA GLN A 113 -5.77 -4.17 -7.20
C GLN A 113 -4.59 -4.37 -8.17
N GLU A 114 -4.26 -3.36 -8.97
CA GLU A 114 -3.24 -3.46 -10.01
C GLU A 114 -1.85 -3.69 -9.40
N GLY A 115 -1.16 -4.71 -9.89
CA GLY A 115 0.17 -5.07 -9.43
C GLY A 115 0.19 -5.86 -8.14
N PHE A 116 -0.42 -5.39 -7.04
CA PHE A 116 -0.36 -6.12 -5.78
C PHE A 116 -1.28 -7.35 -5.77
N PHE A 117 -2.57 -7.19 -6.09
CA PHE A 117 -3.50 -8.34 -6.13
C PHE A 117 -3.22 -9.27 -7.32
N ASP A 118 -2.53 -8.80 -8.35
CA ASP A 118 -2.05 -9.65 -9.44
C ASP A 118 -0.92 -10.61 -9.01
N LYS A 119 -0.10 -10.22 -8.02
CA LYS A 119 1.06 -10.99 -7.55
C LYS A 119 0.74 -11.90 -6.37
N TYR A 120 -0.28 -11.54 -5.59
CA TYR A 120 -0.63 -12.24 -4.36
C TYR A 120 -2.09 -12.66 -4.34
N ARG A 121 -2.35 -13.89 -3.88
CA ARG A 121 -3.69 -14.34 -3.53
C ARG A 121 -4.04 -13.79 -2.15
N ILE A 122 -5.04 -12.92 -2.09
CA ILE A 122 -5.52 -12.29 -0.86
C ILE A 122 -6.89 -12.85 -0.47
N LYS A 123 -7.10 -13.10 0.81
CA LYS A 123 -8.38 -13.55 1.39
C LYS A 123 -8.69 -12.74 2.63
N PHE A 124 -9.88 -12.14 2.70
CA PHE A 124 -10.33 -11.38 3.86
C PHE A 124 -11.40 -12.16 4.64
N GLU A 125 -11.16 -12.42 5.92
CA GLU A 125 -12.10 -13.08 6.84
C GLU A 125 -12.26 -12.21 8.09
N LYS A 126 -12.87 -11.03 7.86
CA LYS A 126 -12.99 -9.98 8.86
C LYS A 126 -13.72 -10.43 10.12
N ASP A 127 -14.78 -11.21 9.95
CA ASP A 127 -15.57 -11.83 11.00
C ASP A 127 -14.75 -12.80 11.87
N HIS A 128 -13.69 -13.37 11.31
CA HIS A 128 -12.71 -14.22 11.99
C HIS A 128 -11.45 -13.46 12.44
N ASN A 129 -11.47 -12.13 12.37
CA ASN A 129 -10.33 -11.25 12.67
C ASN A 129 -9.06 -11.57 11.86
N SER A 130 -9.17 -12.19 10.69
CA SER A 130 -7.99 -12.63 9.95
C SER A 130 -8.02 -12.35 8.46
N PHE A 131 -6.87 -12.13 7.85
CA PHE A 131 -6.70 -12.10 6.41
C PHE A 131 -5.48 -12.92 6.00
N GLU A 132 -5.44 -13.34 4.76
CA GLU A 132 -4.32 -14.11 4.21
C GLU A 132 -3.72 -13.39 3.01
N VAL A 133 -2.39 -13.51 2.89
CA VAL A 133 -1.63 -13.11 1.71
C VAL A 133 -0.73 -14.28 1.34
N ASN A 134 -0.84 -14.80 0.13
CA ASN A 134 -0.07 -15.94 -0.36
C ASN A 134 0.50 -15.64 -1.74
N THR A 135 1.67 -16.19 -2.09
CA THR A 135 2.16 -16.14 -3.47
C THR A 135 1.20 -16.90 -4.39
N VAL A 136 1.00 -16.37 -5.59
CA VAL A 136 0.35 -17.13 -6.66
C VAL A 136 1.41 -18.04 -7.27
N LYS A 137 1.29 -19.37 -7.09
CA LYS A 137 2.11 -20.32 -7.85
C LYS A 137 1.74 -20.15 -9.33
N LYS A 138 2.70 -19.74 -10.15
CA LYS A 138 2.57 -19.82 -11.61
C LYS A 138 2.75 -21.26 -12.07
#